data_AF-A0A8J8FDV1-F1
#
_entry.id   AF-A0A8J8FDV1-F1
#
_cell.length_a   1.000
_cell.length_b   1.000
_cell.length_c   1.000
_cell.angle_alpha   90.00
_cell.angle_beta   90.00
_cell.angle_gamma   90.00
#
_symmetry.space_group_name_H-M   'P 1'
#
loop_
_entity.id
_entity.type
_entity.pdbx_description
1 polymer ?
#
loop_
_entity_poly.entity_id
_entity_poly.type
_entity_poly.pdbx_seq_one_letter_code
_entity_poly.pdbx_strand_id
1 'polypeptide(L)'
;METPKKSVNLERVREDIGIHAEFFEIYRTLNEERIKSLIADAGKQVKFNYDMNNLVGKAQHFPVGITIFIPSFTYLNPSENELTFIIATQKQYSDFYIVPTVERLNKLMKSGGFSIQDYINLVEKYLSLLEGYPGKEIMGMVPINIPYQYIADLMRIYLDKGIESYCIDVGGRVALSLTQQIVEVQRLLLKDKIDAFIHATNVNIGRAKKRSNVITAKDVLSFGLGFDSIGDNHLRPYIRDAIKNPVINLRLFDKEVYGYHKIREAGGIEDIYPADSGVKPEYFRDDSLYRRKKAQATFNYEQIGMETERLKRVIDEGTVGSYVRSKRYVDEDSFKTITKVKEGVSKVRSLEEFLR
;
A
#
# COMPACT_ATOMS: atom_id res chain seq x y z
N MET A 1 0.79 0.88 18.55
CA MET A 1 -0.23 0.15 17.76
C MET A 1 0.34 -1.22 17.42
N GLU A 2 -0.40 -2.32 17.51
CA GLU A 2 0.15 -3.65 17.17
C GLU A 2 0.39 -3.80 15.67
N THR A 3 1.59 -4.17 15.21
CA THR A 3 1.96 -4.28 13.78
C THR A 3 2.68 -5.61 13.55
N PRO A 4 2.67 -6.19 12.33
CA PRO A 4 2.20 -5.66 11.04
C PRO A 4 0.68 -5.75 10.80
N LYS A 5 0.19 -5.02 9.79
CA LYS A 5 -1.23 -5.03 9.35
C LYS A 5 -1.38 -5.04 7.83
N LYS A 6 -2.37 -5.77 7.31
CA LYS A 6 -2.80 -5.64 5.90
C LYS A 6 -3.96 -4.65 5.80
N SER A 7 -3.82 -3.60 4.97
CA SER A 7 -4.96 -2.75 4.63
C SER A 7 -5.76 -3.32 3.46
N VAL A 8 -7.05 -3.01 3.44
CA VAL A 8 -8.03 -3.52 2.50
C VAL A 8 -8.55 -2.40 1.60
N ASN A 9 -8.44 -2.58 0.29
CA ASN A 9 -9.07 -1.67 -0.66
C ASN A 9 -10.59 -1.94 -0.72
N LEU A 10 -11.38 -0.99 -0.24
CA LEU A 10 -12.84 -1.08 -0.17
C LEU A 10 -13.53 -1.23 -1.54
N GLU A 11 -12.87 -0.85 -2.64
CA GLU A 11 -13.41 -1.08 -3.98
C GLU A 11 -13.35 -2.54 -4.42
N ARG A 12 -12.40 -3.29 -3.86
CA ARG A 12 -12.05 -4.66 -4.29
C ARG A 12 -12.65 -5.72 -3.38
N VAL A 13 -13.09 -5.35 -2.17
CA VAL A 13 -13.68 -6.27 -1.21
C VAL A 13 -15.11 -6.67 -1.61
N ARG A 14 -15.47 -7.89 -1.20
CA ARG A 14 -16.84 -8.40 -1.20
C ARG A 14 -17.43 -8.23 0.20
N GLU A 15 -18.59 -7.58 0.29
CA GLU A 15 -19.27 -7.29 1.56
C GLU A 15 -19.90 -8.54 2.18
N ASP A 16 -20.21 -9.55 1.36
CA ASP A 16 -20.79 -10.82 1.81
C ASP A 16 -19.77 -11.77 2.47
N ILE A 17 -18.52 -11.33 2.61
CA ILE A 17 -17.43 -12.12 3.17
C ILE A 17 -16.85 -11.36 4.35
N GLY A 18 -16.98 -11.93 5.55
CA GLY A 18 -16.36 -11.37 6.75
C GLY A 18 -14.84 -11.43 6.63
N ILE A 19 -14.18 -10.28 6.68
CA ILE A 19 -12.72 -10.17 6.75
C ILE A 19 -12.33 -9.44 8.02
N HIS A 20 -11.27 -9.90 8.67
CA HIS A 20 -10.64 -9.17 9.77
C HIS A 20 -9.65 -8.16 9.17
N ALA A 21 -10.05 -6.90 9.12
CA ALA A 21 -9.22 -5.81 8.65
C ALA A 21 -9.40 -4.58 9.54
N GLU A 22 -8.30 -4.03 10.02
CA GLU A 22 -8.28 -2.84 10.88
C GLU A 22 -8.00 -1.55 10.09
N PHE A 23 -7.54 -1.68 8.84
CA PHE A 23 -7.22 -0.56 7.95
C PHE A 23 -7.92 -0.72 6.62
N PHE A 24 -8.62 0.34 6.20
CA PHE A 24 -9.31 0.43 4.93
C PHE A 24 -8.69 1.52 4.08
N GLU A 25 -8.42 1.21 2.81
CA GLU A 25 -7.79 2.11 1.87
C GLU A 25 -8.77 2.53 0.79
N ILE A 26 -8.89 3.83 0.56
CA ILE A 26 -9.56 4.43 -0.59
C ILE A 26 -8.52 5.21 -1.39
N TYR A 27 -7.99 4.59 -2.44
CA TYR A 27 -7.07 5.23 -3.36
C TYR A 27 -7.83 5.89 -4.52
N ARG A 28 -7.53 7.17 -4.81
CA ARG A 28 -8.16 7.89 -5.93
C ARG A 28 -7.14 8.56 -6.82
N THR A 29 -7.07 8.09 -8.07
CA THR A 29 -6.38 8.82 -9.14
C THR A 29 -7.28 9.91 -9.70
N LEU A 30 -6.80 11.15 -9.65
CA LEU A 30 -7.47 12.37 -10.11
C LEU A 30 -6.60 13.06 -11.17
N ASN A 31 -7.14 13.19 -12.38
CA ASN A 31 -6.54 14.04 -13.40
C ASN A 31 -7.13 15.46 -13.30
N GLU A 32 -6.49 16.42 -13.96
CA GLU A 32 -6.83 17.84 -13.90
C GLU A 32 -8.29 18.09 -14.33
N GLU A 33 -8.71 17.50 -15.44
CA GLU A 33 -10.08 17.62 -15.93
C GLU A 33 -11.11 17.09 -14.92
N ARG A 34 -10.85 15.91 -14.33
CA ARG A 34 -11.76 15.27 -13.38
C ARG A 34 -11.96 16.14 -12.16
N ILE A 35 -10.89 16.63 -11.52
CA ILE A 35 -11.04 17.42 -10.31
C ILE A 35 -11.72 18.78 -10.60
N LYS A 36 -11.36 19.46 -11.68
CA LYS A 36 -12.05 20.68 -12.11
C LYS A 36 -13.53 20.44 -12.35
N SER A 37 -13.87 19.31 -12.97
CA SER A 37 -15.27 18.94 -13.19
C SER A 37 -16.01 18.63 -11.90
N LEU A 38 -15.36 18.04 -10.89
CA LEU A 38 -15.97 17.78 -9.57
C LEU A 38 -16.21 19.07 -8.78
N ILE A 39 -15.38 20.09 -8.99
CA ILE A 39 -15.52 21.40 -8.34
C ILE A 39 -16.60 22.24 -9.02
N ALA A 40 -16.66 22.22 -10.36
CA ALA A 40 -17.55 23.08 -11.12
C ALA A 40 -18.99 22.53 -11.27
N ASP A 41 -19.19 21.22 -11.15
CA ASP A 41 -20.47 20.55 -11.42
C ASP A 41 -20.98 19.82 -10.16
N ALA A 42 -22.01 20.40 -9.55
CA ALA A 42 -22.64 19.86 -8.34
C ALA A 42 -23.21 18.44 -8.55
N GLY A 43 -23.70 18.11 -9.74
CA GLY A 43 -24.21 16.77 -10.05
C GLY A 43 -23.10 15.71 -10.04
N LYS A 44 -21.93 16.04 -10.61
CA LYS A 44 -20.75 15.17 -10.55
C LYS A 44 -20.21 15.05 -9.12
N GLN A 45 -20.24 16.14 -8.35
CA GLN A 45 -19.84 16.13 -6.94
C GLN A 45 -20.74 15.23 -6.09
N VAL A 46 -22.08 15.34 -6.25
CA VAL A 46 -23.04 14.49 -5.54
C VAL A 46 -22.81 13.02 -5.87
N LYS A 47 -22.56 12.69 -7.14
CA LYS A 47 -22.24 11.31 -7.55
C LYS A 47 -20.93 10.81 -6.91
N PHE A 48 -19.89 11.63 -6.91
CA PHE A 48 -18.63 11.30 -6.26
C PHE A 48 -18.81 11.04 -4.76
N ASN A 49 -19.56 11.91 -4.07
CA ASN A 49 -19.89 11.74 -2.66
C ASN A 49 -20.72 10.48 -2.39
N TYR A 50 -21.68 10.16 -3.27
CA TYR A 50 -22.44 8.91 -3.19
C TYR A 50 -21.52 7.69 -3.30
N ASP A 51 -20.60 7.68 -4.25
CA ASP A 51 -19.62 6.58 -4.41
C ASP A 51 -18.72 6.45 -3.17
N MET A 52 -18.28 7.57 -2.60
CA MET A 52 -17.46 7.59 -1.38
C MET A 52 -18.23 7.13 -0.13
N ASN A 53 -19.47 7.59 0.06
CA ASN A 53 -20.36 7.14 1.14
C ASN A 53 -20.62 5.64 1.04
N ASN A 54 -20.81 5.11 -0.16
CA ASN A 54 -20.96 3.67 -0.35
C ASN A 54 -19.71 2.92 0.12
N LEU A 55 -18.51 3.39 -0.20
CA LEU A 55 -17.27 2.74 0.27
C LEU A 55 -17.14 2.79 1.79
N VAL A 56 -17.38 3.93 2.41
CA VAL A 56 -17.34 4.04 3.88
C VAL A 56 -18.43 3.19 4.53
N GLY A 57 -19.63 3.13 3.94
CA GLY A 57 -20.69 2.23 4.38
C GLY A 57 -20.29 0.75 4.31
N LYS A 58 -19.46 0.35 3.33
CA LYS A 58 -18.87 -1.01 3.31
C LYS A 58 -17.93 -1.24 4.47
N ALA A 59 -17.12 -0.26 4.84
CA ALA A 59 -16.21 -0.36 5.97
C ALA A 59 -16.94 -0.67 7.28
N GLN A 60 -18.17 -0.16 7.45
CA GLN A 60 -19.01 -0.41 8.64
C GLN A 60 -19.45 -1.88 8.80
N HIS A 61 -19.35 -2.71 7.76
CA HIS A 61 -19.64 -4.14 7.85
C HIS A 61 -18.50 -4.94 8.50
N PHE A 62 -17.35 -4.30 8.73
CA PHE A 62 -16.18 -4.89 9.35
C PHE A 62 -15.97 -4.29 10.75
N PRO A 63 -15.38 -5.04 11.69
CA PRO A 63 -15.08 -4.51 13.03
C PRO A 63 -14.15 -3.29 12.91
N VAL A 64 -14.39 -2.28 13.76
CA VAL A 64 -13.71 -0.97 13.88
C VAL A 64 -12.43 -0.88 13.04
N GLY A 65 -12.42 -0.03 12.02
CA GLY A 65 -11.25 0.17 11.19
C GLY A 65 -11.01 1.62 10.82
N ILE A 66 -9.72 1.93 10.72
CA ILE A 66 -9.19 3.21 10.26
C ILE A 66 -9.32 3.26 8.74
N THR A 67 -9.98 4.29 8.22
CA THR A 67 -10.08 4.55 6.79
C THR A 67 -9.06 5.62 6.37
N ILE A 68 -8.18 5.25 5.43
CA ILE A 68 -7.22 6.16 4.81
C ILE A 68 -7.64 6.47 3.37
N PHE A 69 -7.81 7.76 3.07
CA PHE A 69 -7.99 8.25 1.70
C PHE A 69 -6.66 8.75 1.14
N ILE A 70 -6.17 8.07 0.10
CA ILE A 70 -4.92 8.40 -0.57
C ILE A 70 -5.23 9.10 -1.91
N PRO A 71 -5.11 10.43 -1.98
CA PRO A 71 -5.23 11.17 -3.23
C PRO A 71 -3.96 11.03 -4.07
N SER A 72 -4.16 10.72 -5.35
CA SER A 72 -3.09 10.61 -6.33
C SER A 72 -3.42 11.47 -7.54
N PHE A 73 -2.54 12.40 -7.90
CA PHE A 73 -2.68 13.19 -9.12
C PHE A 73 -2.00 12.52 -10.31
N THR A 74 -2.50 12.74 -11.52
CA THR A 74 -1.78 12.40 -12.77
C THR A 74 -1.04 13.59 -13.37
N TYR A 75 -1.05 14.72 -12.67
CA TYR A 75 -0.48 16.00 -13.07
C TYR A 75 0.16 16.66 -11.85
N LEU A 76 0.98 17.68 -12.08
CA LEU A 76 1.60 18.51 -11.05
C LEU A 76 0.98 19.91 -11.07
N ASN A 77 1.13 20.64 -9.97
CA ASN A 77 0.61 22.01 -9.78
C ASN A 77 -0.92 22.14 -9.69
N PRO A 78 -1.59 21.36 -8.83
CA PRO A 78 -2.99 21.63 -8.52
C PRO A 78 -3.18 23.06 -7.96
N SER A 79 -4.27 23.69 -8.37
CA SER A 79 -4.67 24.99 -7.84
C SER A 79 -5.02 24.90 -6.35
N GLU A 80 -5.11 26.05 -5.68
CA GLU A 80 -5.52 26.08 -4.28
C GLU A 80 -6.93 25.51 -4.08
N ASN A 81 -7.88 25.86 -4.97
CA ASN A 81 -9.24 25.32 -4.97
C ASN A 81 -9.25 23.79 -5.13
N GLU A 82 -8.36 23.25 -5.96
CA GLU A 82 -8.20 21.80 -6.14
C GLU A 82 -7.68 21.12 -4.86
N LEU A 83 -6.68 21.70 -4.19
CA LEU A 83 -6.17 21.16 -2.92
C LEU A 83 -7.19 21.26 -1.79
N THR A 84 -7.90 22.39 -1.67
CA THR A 84 -8.99 22.60 -0.72
C THR A 84 -10.09 21.55 -0.90
N PHE A 85 -10.45 21.22 -2.15
CA PHE A 85 -11.40 20.13 -2.43
C PHE A 85 -10.91 18.77 -1.91
N ILE A 86 -9.62 18.48 -2.04
CA ILE A 86 -9.01 17.24 -1.54
C ILE A 86 -9.00 17.20 -0.02
N ILE A 87 -8.61 18.30 0.64
CA ILE A 87 -8.63 18.41 2.09
C ILE A 87 -10.06 18.23 2.62
N ALA A 88 -11.06 18.87 2.00
CA ALA A 88 -12.47 18.70 2.36
C ALA A 88 -12.93 17.24 2.19
N THR A 89 -12.49 16.56 1.13
CA THR A 89 -12.77 15.14 0.89
C THR A 89 -12.15 14.26 1.99
N GLN A 90 -10.88 14.49 2.34
CA GLN A 90 -10.21 13.75 3.42
C GLN A 90 -10.82 14.03 4.78
N LYS A 91 -11.22 15.27 5.04
CA LYS A 91 -11.95 15.63 6.27
C LYS A 91 -13.19 14.76 6.45
N GLN A 92 -13.90 14.42 5.37
CA GLN A 92 -15.13 13.64 5.44
C GLN A 92 -14.90 12.12 5.44
N TYR A 93 -13.94 11.62 4.64
CA TYR A 93 -13.84 10.18 4.34
C TYR A 93 -12.52 9.51 4.78
N SER A 94 -11.66 10.23 5.51
CA SER A 94 -10.36 9.75 5.96
C SER A 94 -10.14 10.09 7.43
N ASP A 95 -9.54 9.18 8.19
CA ASP A 95 -9.12 9.45 9.57
C ASP A 95 -7.85 10.31 9.63
N PHE A 96 -7.08 10.32 8.54
CA PHE A 96 -5.86 11.11 8.37
C PHE A 96 -5.96 12.13 7.24
N TYR A 97 -5.25 13.25 7.38
CA TYR A 97 -4.87 14.06 6.24
C TYR A 97 -3.61 13.47 5.60
N ILE A 98 -3.75 12.92 4.40
CA ILE A 98 -2.62 12.30 3.70
C ILE A 98 -2.19 13.23 2.58
N VAL A 99 -0.91 13.64 2.61
CA VAL A 99 -0.33 14.48 1.57
C VAL A 99 -0.50 13.79 0.19
N PRO A 100 -0.95 14.48 -0.87
CA PRO A 100 -1.16 13.83 -2.15
C PRO A 100 0.12 13.26 -2.77
N THR A 101 0.00 12.10 -3.41
CA THR A 101 1.05 11.56 -4.30
C THR A 101 0.81 11.98 -5.75
N VAL A 102 1.81 11.79 -6.60
CA VAL A 102 1.70 11.96 -8.05
C VAL A 102 2.03 10.63 -8.72
N GLU A 103 1.07 10.09 -9.45
CA GLU A 103 1.21 8.81 -10.13
C GLU A 103 2.41 8.87 -11.08
N ARG A 104 3.36 7.95 -10.91
CA ARG A 104 4.55 7.81 -11.77
C ARG A 104 5.37 9.10 -11.85
N LEU A 105 5.51 9.81 -10.73
CA LEU A 105 6.34 11.02 -10.61
C LEU A 105 7.71 10.88 -11.29
N ASN A 106 8.41 9.77 -11.09
CA ASN A 106 9.70 9.51 -11.73
C ASN A 106 9.67 9.50 -13.27
N LYS A 107 8.56 9.14 -13.91
CA LYS A 107 8.40 9.19 -15.37
C LYS A 107 8.11 10.61 -15.83
N LEU A 108 7.27 11.33 -15.08
CA LEU A 108 6.97 12.74 -15.34
C LEU A 108 8.26 13.58 -15.28
N MET A 109 9.10 13.35 -14.27
CA MET A 109 10.42 13.99 -14.16
C MET A 109 11.33 13.67 -15.37
N LYS A 110 11.34 12.43 -15.84
CA LYS A 110 12.15 12.03 -17.00
C LYS A 110 11.66 12.61 -18.33
N SER A 111 10.38 12.92 -18.46
CA SER A 111 9.84 13.57 -19.67
C SER A 111 10.23 15.05 -19.78
N GLY A 112 10.97 15.60 -18.82
CA GLY A 112 11.53 16.96 -18.87
C GLY A 112 10.55 18.08 -18.57
N GLY A 113 9.25 17.78 -18.46
CA GLY A 113 8.22 18.77 -18.09
C GLY A 113 8.10 19.04 -16.59
N PHE A 114 8.86 18.34 -15.74
CA PHE A 114 8.65 18.34 -14.29
C PHE A 114 9.95 18.13 -13.50
N SER A 115 10.05 18.80 -12.36
CA SER A 115 11.14 18.68 -11.39
C SER A 115 10.64 18.10 -10.07
N ILE A 116 11.57 17.68 -9.20
CA ILE A 116 11.23 17.30 -7.83
C ILE A 116 10.74 18.51 -7.02
N GLN A 117 11.22 19.71 -7.36
CA GLN A 117 10.83 20.94 -6.66
C GLN A 117 9.34 21.22 -6.85
N ASP A 118 8.76 20.87 -8.00
CA ASP A 118 7.32 20.98 -8.21
C ASP A 118 6.51 20.09 -7.24
N TYR A 119 7.04 18.90 -6.91
CA TYR A 119 6.42 18.04 -5.91
C TYR A 119 6.62 18.57 -4.49
N ILE A 120 7.81 19.09 -4.15
CA ILE A 120 8.07 19.75 -2.86
C ILE A 120 7.13 20.94 -2.67
N ASN A 121 6.97 21.79 -3.69
CA ASN A 121 6.06 22.93 -3.65
C ASN A 121 4.60 22.49 -3.46
N LEU A 122 4.19 21.37 -4.07
CA LEU A 122 2.88 20.76 -3.83
C LEU A 122 2.71 20.36 -2.36
N VAL A 123 3.72 19.69 -1.78
CA VAL A 123 3.72 19.27 -0.38
C VAL A 123 3.60 20.48 0.55
N GLU A 124 4.46 21.48 0.39
CA GLU A 124 4.46 22.69 1.20
C GLU A 124 3.14 23.46 1.11
N LYS A 125 2.61 23.62 -0.11
CA LYS A 125 1.32 24.28 -0.35
C LYS A 125 0.18 23.51 0.33
N TYR A 126 0.15 22.19 0.20
CA TYR A 126 -0.88 21.37 0.84
C TYR A 126 -0.80 21.45 2.37
N LEU A 127 0.40 21.36 2.95
CA LEU A 127 0.61 21.47 4.40
C LEU A 127 0.25 22.86 4.93
N SER A 128 0.57 23.94 4.20
CA SER A 128 0.17 25.29 4.60
C SER A 128 -1.35 25.48 4.61
N LEU A 129 -2.05 24.90 3.62
CA LEU A 129 -3.51 24.97 3.58
C LEU A 129 -4.15 24.21 4.74
N LEU A 130 -3.55 23.11 5.20
CA LEU A 130 -4.04 22.31 6.32
C LEU A 130 -4.03 23.05 7.66
N GLU A 131 -3.17 24.06 7.85
CA GLU A 131 -3.12 24.85 9.09
C GLU A 131 -4.46 25.53 9.42
N GLY A 132 -5.33 25.75 8.41
CA GLY A 132 -6.68 26.28 8.57
C GLY A 132 -7.80 25.25 8.83
N TYR A 133 -7.47 23.96 8.95
CA TYR A 133 -8.45 22.87 9.10
C TYR A 133 -8.42 22.24 10.51
N PRO A 134 -9.53 21.59 10.94
CA PRO A 134 -9.58 20.92 12.24
C PRO A 134 -8.45 19.88 12.41
N GLY A 135 -7.93 19.73 13.62
CA GLY A 135 -6.83 18.82 13.91
C GLY A 135 -7.19 17.36 13.67
N LYS A 136 -6.77 16.81 12.53
CA LYS A 136 -6.55 15.38 12.32
C LYS A 136 -5.05 15.15 12.16
N GLU A 137 -4.60 13.95 12.48
CA GLU A 137 -3.21 13.57 12.23
C GLU A 137 -2.89 13.63 10.73
N ILE A 138 -1.68 14.08 10.43
CA ILE A 138 -1.17 14.19 9.07
C ILE A 138 -0.26 12.99 8.80
N MET A 139 -0.45 12.35 7.65
CA MET A 139 0.53 11.39 7.12
C MET A 139 1.32 12.03 6.00
N GLY A 140 2.63 12.14 6.18
CA GLY A 140 3.56 12.57 5.14
C GLY A 140 3.61 11.53 4.02
N MET A 141 3.50 11.96 2.76
CA MET A 141 3.59 11.07 1.61
C MET A 141 5.01 11.06 1.05
N VAL A 142 5.60 9.87 0.97
CA VAL A 142 6.95 9.66 0.46
C VAL A 142 6.89 8.78 -0.79
N PRO A 143 6.87 9.36 -2.00
CA PRO A 143 7.02 8.58 -3.23
C PRO A 143 8.46 8.07 -3.32
N ILE A 144 8.69 6.83 -2.85
CA ILE A 144 10.04 6.27 -2.68
C ILE A 144 10.79 6.05 -4.00
N ASN A 145 10.12 6.24 -5.12
CA ASN A 145 10.66 6.10 -6.46
C ASN A 145 11.33 7.38 -7.01
N ILE A 146 11.38 8.45 -6.22
CA ILE A 146 12.16 9.67 -6.50
C ILE A 146 13.68 9.40 -6.38
N PRO A 147 14.54 10.24 -6.98
CA PRO A 147 15.98 10.13 -6.79
C PRO A 147 16.37 10.21 -5.31
N TYR A 148 17.29 9.33 -4.89
CA TYR A 148 17.70 9.15 -3.49
C TYR A 148 18.05 10.44 -2.76
N GLN A 149 18.76 11.36 -3.44
CA GLN A 149 19.21 12.63 -2.86
C GLN A 149 18.07 13.52 -2.33
N TYR A 150 16.84 13.37 -2.84
CA TYR A 150 15.70 14.21 -2.45
C TYR A 150 14.83 13.59 -1.34
N ILE A 151 15.10 12.36 -0.92
CA ILE A 151 14.34 11.72 0.16
C ILE A 151 14.57 12.48 1.47
N ALA A 152 15.82 12.84 1.77
CA ALA A 152 16.16 13.57 2.97
C ALA A 152 15.52 14.96 3.01
N ASP A 153 15.52 15.67 1.88
CA ASP A 153 14.89 16.99 1.77
C ASP A 153 13.38 16.92 2.00
N LEU A 154 12.71 15.96 1.35
CA LEU A 154 11.28 15.74 1.54
C LEU A 154 10.93 15.35 2.98
N MET A 155 11.70 14.43 3.58
CA MET A 155 11.48 14.01 4.96
C MET A 155 11.65 15.17 5.93
N ARG A 156 12.64 16.05 5.75
CA ARG A 156 12.85 17.22 6.62
C ARG A 156 11.64 18.14 6.66
N ILE A 157 10.97 18.37 5.52
CA ILE A 157 9.73 19.17 5.48
C ILE A 157 8.67 18.60 6.44
N TYR A 158 8.55 17.27 6.49
CA TYR A 158 7.62 16.60 7.39
C TYR A 158 8.08 16.67 8.85
N LEU A 159 9.34 16.39 9.11
CA LEU A 159 9.95 16.38 10.45
C LEU A 159 9.91 17.76 11.10
N ASP A 160 10.25 18.82 10.36
CA ASP A 160 10.22 20.21 10.84
C ASP A 160 8.80 20.67 11.20
N LYS A 161 7.77 20.03 10.62
CA LYS A 161 6.35 20.24 10.93
C LYS A 161 5.80 19.28 11.98
N GLY A 162 6.65 18.44 12.59
CA GLY A 162 6.25 17.49 13.64
C GLY A 162 5.36 16.35 13.12
N ILE A 163 5.49 15.98 11.84
CA ILE A 163 4.73 14.87 11.26
C ILE A 163 5.43 13.54 11.59
N GLU A 164 4.72 12.64 12.25
CA GLU A 164 5.26 11.37 12.77
C GLU A 164 4.63 10.12 12.14
N SER A 165 3.69 10.29 11.20
CA SER A 165 3.09 9.19 10.44
C SER A 165 3.36 9.34 8.94
N TYR A 166 3.60 8.23 8.24
CA TYR A 166 4.04 8.27 6.85
C TYR A 166 3.31 7.26 5.98
N CYS A 167 2.96 7.69 4.77
CA CYS A 167 2.54 6.84 3.67
C CYS A 167 3.68 6.75 2.65
N ILE A 168 4.25 5.56 2.45
CA ILE A 168 5.31 5.31 1.47
C ILE A 168 4.70 4.74 0.19
N ASP A 169 4.71 5.51 -0.89
CA ASP A 169 4.27 5.05 -2.20
C ASP A 169 5.43 4.33 -2.92
N VAL A 170 5.34 2.99 -2.99
CA VAL A 170 6.34 2.11 -3.61
C VAL A 170 6.28 2.17 -5.14
N GLY A 171 5.32 2.89 -5.72
CA GLY A 171 5.25 3.19 -7.15
C GLY A 171 5.10 1.94 -8.02
N GLY A 172 4.44 0.91 -7.51
CA GLY A 172 4.20 -0.35 -8.22
C GLY A 172 5.44 -1.23 -8.36
N ARG A 173 6.53 -0.93 -7.63
CA ARG A 173 7.75 -1.73 -7.57
C ARG A 173 7.70 -2.75 -6.44
N VAL A 174 8.63 -3.69 -6.48
CA VAL A 174 8.88 -4.61 -5.37
C VAL A 174 9.67 -3.85 -4.31
N ALA A 175 9.15 -3.73 -3.08
CA ALA A 175 9.79 -2.96 -2.02
C ALA A 175 11.23 -3.44 -1.72
N LEU A 176 11.48 -4.76 -1.79
CA LEU A 176 12.82 -5.36 -1.65
C LEU A 176 13.85 -4.85 -2.68
N SER A 177 13.45 -4.14 -3.74
CA SER A 177 14.36 -3.52 -4.71
C SER A 177 14.67 -2.03 -4.44
N LEU A 178 14.15 -1.48 -3.35
CA LEU A 178 14.22 -0.06 -2.98
C LEU A 178 14.87 0.13 -1.60
N THR A 179 15.75 -0.80 -1.22
CA THR A 179 16.31 -0.89 0.12
C THR A 179 17.09 0.34 0.54
N GLN A 180 17.85 0.96 -0.37
CA GLN A 180 18.62 2.17 -0.07
C GLN A 180 17.69 3.31 0.35
N GLN A 181 16.61 3.53 -0.41
CA GLN A 181 15.64 4.57 -0.12
C GLN A 181 14.89 4.32 1.19
N ILE A 182 14.48 3.07 1.43
CA ILE A 182 13.78 2.69 2.67
C ILE A 182 14.69 2.86 3.89
N VAL A 183 15.95 2.41 3.80
CA VAL A 183 16.94 2.61 4.87
C VAL A 183 17.17 4.09 5.16
N GLU A 184 17.17 4.96 4.15
CA GLU A 184 17.32 6.40 4.39
C GLU A 184 16.15 7.00 5.16
N VAL A 185 14.91 6.64 4.81
CA VAL A 185 13.73 7.06 5.57
C VAL A 185 13.85 6.60 7.04
N GLN A 186 14.16 5.31 7.26
CA GLN A 186 14.29 4.76 8.60
C GLN A 186 15.43 5.40 9.40
N ARG A 187 16.56 5.67 8.76
CA ARG A 187 17.70 6.35 9.37
C ARG A 187 17.34 7.76 9.82
N LEU A 188 16.58 8.51 9.02
CA LEU A 188 16.15 9.86 9.37
C LEU A 188 15.19 9.84 10.57
N LEU A 189 14.21 8.94 10.56
CA LEU A 189 13.29 8.74 11.69
C LEU A 189 14.04 8.36 12.98
N LEU A 190 14.99 7.42 12.87
CA LEU A 190 15.80 6.99 14.00
C LEU A 190 16.69 8.11 14.56
N LYS A 191 17.29 8.92 13.68
CA LYS A 191 18.14 10.06 14.06
C LYS A 191 17.36 11.04 14.94
N ASP A 192 16.10 11.28 14.59
CA ASP A 192 15.23 12.22 15.30
C ASP A 192 14.40 11.52 16.39
N LYS A 193 14.66 10.23 16.63
CA LYS A 193 14.02 9.37 17.65
C LYS A 193 12.50 9.27 17.51
N ILE A 194 12.01 9.32 16.28
CA ILE A 194 10.59 9.20 15.97
C ILE A 194 10.24 7.72 15.81
N ASP A 195 9.28 7.28 16.61
CA ASP A 195 8.61 5.99 16.47
C ASP A 195 7.42 6.15 15.53
N ALA A 196 7.70 6.13 14.23
CA ALA A 196 6.71 6.48 13.21
C ALA A 196 5.86 5.29 12.78
N PHE A 197 4.56 5.52 12.57
CA PHE A 197 3.72 4.57 11.83
C PHE A 197 3.95 4.71 10.32
N ILE A 198 4.31 3.61 9.64
CA ILE A 198 4.61 3.58 8.21
C ILE A 198 3.63 2.67 7.46
N HIS A 199 2.75 3.28 6.66
CA HIS A 199 1.89 2.59 5.70
C HIS A 199 2.51 2.57 4.31
N ALA A 200 2.76 1.39 3.73
CA ALA A 200 3.28 1.27 2.37
C ALA A 200 2.15 1.01 1.36
N THR A 201 1.95 1.91 0.40
CA THR A 201 0.97 1.73 -0.69
C THR A 201 1.68 1.42 -2.01
N ASN A 202 0.93 0.93 -3.00
CA ASN A 202 1.44 0.55 -4.31
C ASN A 202 2.55 -0.52 -4.29
N VAL A 203 2.53 -1.43 -3.32
CA VAL A 203 3.50 -2.52 -3.18
C VAL A 203 3.24 -3.62 -4.21
N ASN A 204 4.28 -4.05 -4.94
CA ASN A 204 4.17 -5.13 -5.91
C ASN A 204 4.47 -6.50 -5.28
N ILE A 205 3.59 -7.48 -5.50
CA ILE A 205 3.75 -8.87 -5.06
C ILE A 205 5.03 -9.54 -5.58
N GLY A 206 5.61 -9.04 -6.67
CA GLY A 206 6.76 -9.62 -7.34
C GLY A 206 6.46 -10.14 -8.74
N ARG A 207 7.47 -10.81 -9.32
CA ARG A 207 7.38 -11.45 -10.63
C ARG A 207 7.76 -12.91 -10.51
N ALA A 208 7.06 -13.77 -11.24
CA ALA A 208 7.45 -15.17 -11.30
C ALA A 208 8.81 -15.31 -11.99
N LYS A 209 9.63 -16.23 -11.49
CA LYS A 209 10.80 -16.73 -12.21
C LYS A 209 10.35 -17.41 -13.51
N LYS A 210 11.23 -17.45 -14.53
CA LYS A 210 10.94 -18.15 -15.79
C LYS A 210 10.52 -19.59 -15.47
N ARG A 211 9.40 -20.05 -16.08
CA ARG A 211 8.82 -21.39 -15.89
C ARG A 211 8.25 -21.71 -14.50
N SER A 212 8.09 -20.72 -13.60
CA SER A 212 7.41 -20.91 -12.32
C SER A 212 5.92 -20.50 -12.39
N ASN A 213 5.06 -21.37 -11.85
CA ASN A 213 3.65 -21.07 -11.60
C ASN A 213 3.43 -20.37 -10.25
N VAL A 214 4.47 -20.23 -9.43
CA VAL A 214 4.41 -19.53 -8.13
C VAL A 214 5.27 -18.27 -8.16
N ILE A 215 4.77 -17.19 -7.56
CA ILE A 215 5.47 -15.93 -7.33
C ILE A 215 5.75 -15.84 -5.83
N THR A 216 7.01 -15.72 -5.41
CA THR A 216 7.34 -15.41 -4.00
C THR A 216 6.61 -14.15 -3.55
N ALA A 217 5.97 -14.18 -2.39
CA ALA A 217 5.18 -13.07 -1.85
C ALA A 217 6.06 -11.93 -1.32
N LYS A 218 6.64 -11.14 -2.24
CA LYS A 218 7.61 -10.09 -1.91
C LYS A 218 6.99 -8.86 -1.24
N ASP A 219 5.68 -8.70 -1.35
CA ASP A 219 4.86 -7.74 -0.61
C ASP A 219 4.70 -8.15 0.86
N VAL A 220 4.40 -9.42 1.17
CA VAL A 220 4.35 -9.89 2.56
C VAL A 220 5.74 -9.82 3.20
N LEU A 221 6.77 -10.23 2.46
CA LEU A 221 8.17 -10.08 2.91
C LEU A 221 8.59 -8.61 3.14
N SER A 222 7.85 -7.64 2.60
CA SER A 222 8.18 -6.23 2.79
C SER A 222 7.89 -5.71 4.21
N PHE A 223 7.11 -6.42 5.03
CA PHE A 223 7.01 -6.11 6.45
C PHE A 223 8.38 -6.14 7.15
N GLY A 224 9.28 -7.04 6.71
CA GLY A 224 10.67 -7.09 7.21
C GLY A 224 11.50 -5.85 6.87
N LEU A 225 11.00 -4.96 6.01
CA LEU A 225 11.63 -3.67 5.72
C LEU A 225 11.18 -2.57 6.70
N GLY A 226 10.41 -2.90 7.74
CA GLY A 226 9.92 -1.97 8.76
C GLY A 226 8.71 -1.15 8.31
N PHE A 227 7.81 -1.76 7.54
CA PHE A 227 6.48 -1.22 7.29
C PHE A 227 5.51 -1.78 8.33
N ASP A 228 4.71 -0.91 8.93
CA ASP A 228 3.68 -1.29 9.90
C ASP A 228 2.42 -1.78 9.21
N SER A 229 2.13 -1.22 8.03
CA SER A 229 0.97 -1.59 7.24
C SER A 229 1.31 -1.65 5.76
N ILE A 230 0.73 -2.60 5.02
CA ILE A 230 0.82 -2.66 3.56
C ILE A 230 -0.55 -2.54 2.90
N GLY A 231 -0.65 -1.64 1.93
CA GLY A 231 -1.80 -1.43 1.07
C GLY A 231 -1.72 -2.18 -0.24
N ASP A 232 -2.59 -1.81 -1.16
CA ASP A 232 -2.70 -2.47 -2.45
C ASP A 232 -1.85 -1.83 -3.54
N ASN A 233 -1.65 -2.58 -4.63
CA ASN A 233 -1.20 -1.97 -5.88
C ASN A 233 -2.37 -1.41 -6.67
N HIS A 234 -2.48 -0.09 -6.72
CA HIS A 234 -3.51 0.65 -7.45
C HIS A 234 -3.06 1.05 -8.85
N LEU A 235 -1.77 0.99 -9.13
CA LEU A 235 -1.22 1.38 -10.42
C LEU A 235 -1.61 0.37 -11.50
N ARG A 236 -2.23 0.88 -12.57
CA ARG A 236 -2.63 0.04 -13.70
C ARG A 236 -1.37 -0.54 -14.39
N PRO A 237 -1.32 -1.85 -14.66
CA PRO A 237 -0.25 -2.41 -15.48
C PRO A 237 -0.24 -1.73 -16.85
N TYR A 238 0.97 -1.55 -17.42
CA TYR A 238 1.10 -1.00 -18.77
C TYR A 238 0.52 -2.01 -19.76
N ILE A 239 -0.64 -1.70 -20.34
CA ILE A 239 -1.32 -2.57 -21.30
C ILE A 239 -0.53 -2.49 -22.61
N ARG A 240 0.42 -3.42 -22.81
CA ARG A 240 0.89 -3.77 -24.17
C ARG A 240 0.28 -5.07 -24.68
N ASP A 241 -0.20 -5.95 -23.80
CA ASP A 241 -0.79 -7.24 -24.19
C ASP A 241 -2.15 -7.46 -23.51
N ALA A 242 -3.17 -6.73 -23.95
CA ALA A 242 -4.55 -7.14 -23.69
C ALA A 242 -4.93 -8.27 -24.66
N ILE A 243 -4.45 -9.48 -24.37
CA ILE A 243 -4.97 -10.67 -25.07
C ILE A 243 -6.41 -10.90 -24.58
N LYS A 244 -7.35 -10.85 -25.52
CA LYS A 244 -8.81 -11.01 -25.35
C LYS A 244 -9.25 -12.45 -24.99
N ASN A 245 -8.62 -13.11 -24.02
CA ASN A 245 -9.09 -14.44 -23.59
C ASN A 245 -9.53 -14.48 -22.12
N PRO A 246 -10.69 -15.09 -21.81
CA PRO A 246 -11.24 -15.22 -20.46
C PRO A 246 -10.56 -16.33 -19.65
N VAL A 247 -9.26 -16.56 -19.84
CA VAL A 247 -8.53 -17.55 -19.04
C VAL A 247 -8.53 -17.08 -17.59
N ILE A 248 -8.90 -17.97 -16.67
CA ILE A 248 -8.69 -17.75 -15.24
C ILE A 248 -7.20 -17.40 -15.09
N ASN A 249 -6.89 -16.18 -14.64
CA ASN A 249 -5.51 -15.76 -14.39
C ASN A 249 -5.50 -15.15 -13.00
N LEU A 250 -5.77 -16.01 -12.03
CA LEU A 250 -5.86 -15.64 -10.63
C LEU A 250 -4.52 -15.89 -9.94
N ARG A 251 -4.29 -15.13 -8.89
CA ARG A 251 -3.10 -15.24 -8.03
C ARG A 251 -3.58 -15.32 -6.60
N LEU A 252 -3.59 -16.52 -6.05
CA LEU A 252 -4.05 -16.79 -4.70
C LEU A 252 -2.82 -16.94 -3.79
N PHE A 253 -2.82 -16.19 -2.70
CA PHE A 253 -1.76 -16.23 -1.69
C PHE A 253 -1.88 -17.47 -0.81
N ASP A 254 -0.77 -18.17 -0.62
CA ASP A 254 -0.64 -19.26 0.36
C ASP A 254 0.32 -18.81 1.47
N LYS A 255 -0.24 -18.60 2.67
CA LYS A 255 0.45 -18.15 3.88
C LYS A 255 1.40 -19.19 4.48
N GLU A 256 1.21 -20.48 4.19
CA GLU A 256 2.09 -21.53 4.73
C GLU A 256 3.42 -21.62 3.99
N VAL A 257 3.45 -21.17 2.73
CA VAL A 257 4.63 -21.29 1.85
C VAL A 257 5.17 -19.94 1.35
N TYR A 258 4.45 -18.83 1.58
CA TYR A 258 4.77 -17.47 1.10
C TYR A 258 4.86 -17.38 -0.43
N GLY A 259 3.85 -17.95 -1.09
CA GLY A 259 3.75 -18.01 -2.54
C GLY A 259 2.38 -17.53 -3.04
N TYR A 260 2.37 -16.78 -4.13
CA TYR A 260 1.18 -16.57 -4.95
C TYR A 260 1.13 -17.61 -6.06
N HIS A 261 0.17 -18.51 -5.97
CA HIS A 261 -0.07 -19.56 -6.95
C HIS A 261 -0.89 -19.00 -8.12
N LYS A 262 -0.36 -19.14 -9.34
CA LYS A 262 -1.06 -18.75 -10.55
C LYS A 262 -2.05 -19.84 -10.95
N ILE A 263 -3.33 -19.55 -10.78
CA ILE A 263 -4.39 -20.43 -11.23
C ILE A 263 -4.74 -20.08 -12.67
N ARG A 264 -4.55 -21.07 -13.56
CA ARG A 264 -4.89 -21.00 -14.99
C ARG A 264 -6.12 -21.81 -15.36
N GLU A 265 -6.45 -22.80 -14.55
CA GLU A 265 -7.52 -23.77 -14.78
C GLU A 265 -8.28 -23.99 -13.47
N ALA A 266 -9.57 -24.34 -13.57
CA ALA A 266 -10.48 -24.38 -12.43
C ALA A 266 -10.08 -25.41 -11.36
N GLY A 267 -9.44 -26.52 -11.74
CA GLY A 267 -9.02 -27.58 -10.82
C GLY A 267 -7.80 -27.24 -9.97
N GLY A 268 -7.03 -26.20 -10.34
CA GLY A 268 -5.88 -25.76 -9.53
C GLY A 268 -6.27 -24.96 -8.29
N ILE A 269 -7.55 -24.66 -8.08
CA ILE A 269 -8.02 -23.92 -6.91
C ILE A 269 -7.99 -24.83 -5.68
N GLU A 270 -8.52 -26.05 -5.81
CA GLU A 270 -8.62 -27.03 -4.72
C GLU A 270 -7.26 -27.39 -4.12
N ASP A 271 -6.21 -27.49 -4.94
CA ASP A 271 -4.87 -27.88 -4.51
C ASP A 271 -4.22 -26.91 -3.51
N ILE A 272 -4.68 -25.66 -3.48
CA ILE A 272 -4.10 -24.59 -2.67
C ILE A 272 -5.12 -23.96 -1.72
N TYR A 273 -6.36 -24.46 -1.72
CA TYR A 273 -7.43 -23.82 -0.98
C TYR A 273 -7.33 -24.16 0.51
N PRO A 274 -7.13 -23.17 1.39
CA PRO A 274 -7.01 -23.46 2.81
C PRO A 274 -8.40 -23.65 3.42
N ALA A 275 -8.50 -24.56 4.39
CA ALA A 275 -9.76 -24.90 5.05
C ALA A 275 -10.31 -23.76 5.94
N ASP A 276 -9.47 -22.78 6.28
CA ASP A 276 -9.80 -21.64 7.15
C ASP A 276 -10.26 -20.39 6.37
N SER A 277 -10.41 -20.47 5.04
CA SER A 277 -10.92 -19.36 4.22
C SER A 277 -12.44 -19.24 4.27
N GLY A 278 -12.95 -18.05 4.57
CA GLY A 278 -14.36 -17.69 4.48
C GLY A 278 -14.81 -17.35 3.05
N VAL A 279 -13.87 -17.15 2.13
CA VAL A 279 -14.19 -17.06 0.70
C VAL A 279 -14.59 -18.46 0.21
N LYS A 280 -15.56 -18.59 -0.69
CA LYS A 280 -15.93 -19.88 -1.27
C LYS A 280 -15.19 -20.14 -2.59
N PRO A 281 -14.70 -21.37 -2.86
CA PRO A 281 -14.05 -21.71 -4.13
C PRO A 281 -14.87 -21.39 -5.39
N GLU A 282 -16.20 -21.51 -5.30
CA GLU A 282 -17.14 -21.18 -6.37
C GLU A 282 -17.03 -19.73 -6.85
N TYR A 283 -16.63 -18.79 -5.99
CA TYR A 283 -16.49 -17.38 -6.34
C TYR A 283 -15.35 -17.11 -7.34
N PHE A 284 -14.38 -18.01 -7.45
CA PHE A 284 -13.30 -17.92 -8.45
C PHE A 284 -13.70 -18.49 -9.81
N ARG A 285 -14.87 -19.14 -9.89
CA ARG A 285 -15.42 -19.76 -11.10
C ARG A 285 -16.56 -18.94 -11.73
N ASP A 286 -16.95 -17.82 -11.13
CA ASP A 286 -17.96 -16.89 -11.66
C ASP A 286 -17.61 -16.44 -13.08
N ASP A 287 -18.57 -16.34 -14.00
CA ASP A 287 -18.34 -15.95 -15.40
C ASP A 287 -17.76 -14.53 -15.55
N SER A 288 -18.07 -13.63 -14.60
CA SER A 288 -17.59 -12.26 -14.59
C SER A 288 -16.14 -12.18 -14.10
N LEU A 289 -15.23 -11.76 -14.98
CA LEU A 289 -13.84 -11.47 -14.62
C LEU A 289 -13.74 -10.49 -13.45
N TYR A 290 -14.64 -9.51 -13.38
CA TYR A 290 -14.70 -8.54 -12.30
C TYR A 290 -14.98 -9.22 -10.95
N ARG A 291 -16.00 -10.10 -10.89
CA ARG A 291 -16.35 -10.84 -9.68
C ARG A 291 -15.25 -11.81 -9.27
N ARG A 292 -14.64 -12.53 -10.23
CA ARG A 292 -13.46 -13.38 -9.95
C ARG A 292 -12.29 -12.60 -9.36
N LYS A 293 -12.03 -11.39 -9.87
CA LYS A 293 -10.96 -10.51 -9.36
C LYS A 293 -11.25 -9.97 -7.97
N LYS A 294 -12.53 -9.65 -7.66
CA LYS A 294 -12.96 -9.29 -6.30
C LYS A 294 -12.82 -10.47 -5.33
N ALA A 295 -13.20 -11.67 -5.74
CA ALA A 295 -12.99 -12.89 -4.93
C ALA A 295 -11.50 -13.10 -4.64
N GLN A 296 -10.64 -12.97 -5.65
CA GLN A 296 -9.18 -13.05 -5.50
C GLN A 296 -8.63 -12.01 -4.53
N ALA A 297 -9.07 -10.75 -4.64
CA ALA A 297 -8.62 -9.69 -3.74
C ALA A 297 -9.06 -9.97 -2.30
N THR A 298 -10.34 -10.31 -2.10
CA THR A 298 -10.90 -10.61 -0.77
C THR A 298 -10.20 -11.80 -0.12
N PHE A 299 -9.96 -12.88 -0.88
CA PHE A 299 -9.19 -14.04 -0.41
C PHE A 299 -7.78 -13.66 0.01
N ASN A 300 -7.06 -12.91 -0.82
CA ASN A 300 -5.71 -12.50 -0.48
C ASN A 300 -5.70 -11.56 0.75
N TYR A 301 -6.70 -10.69 0.93
CA TYR A 301 -6.80 -9.86 2.12
C TYR A 301 -7.01 -10.67 3.38
N GLU A 302 -7.93 -11.64 3.35
CA GLU A 302 -8.17 -12.54 4.46
C GLU A 302 -6.91 -13.33 4.82
N GLN A 303 -6.29 -13.98 3.83
CA GLN A 303 -5.13 -14.84 4.06
C GLN A 303 -3.89 -14.05 4.54
N ILE A 304 -3.66 -12.84 4.00
CA ILE A 304 -2.58 -11.97 4.49
C ILE A 304 -2.94 -11.38 5.85
N GLY A 305 -4.22 -11.05 6.11
CA GLY A 305 -4.70 -10.58 7.41
C GLY A 305 -4.45 -11.60 8.52
N MET A 306 -4.84 -12.86 8.29
CA MET A 306 -4.53 -13.98 9.19
C MET A 306 -3.03 -14.14 9.39
N GLU A 307 -2.24 -14.00 8.33
CA GLU A 307 -0.78 -14.07 8.44
C GLU A 307 -0.20 -12.90 9.24
N THR A 308 -0.76 -11.68 9.13
CA THR A 308 -0.31 -10.55 9.94
C THR A 308 -0.58 -10.76 11.44
N GLU A 309 -1.71 -11.37 11.80
CA GLU A 309 -1.98 -11.77 13.20
C GLU A 309 -1.00 -12.83 13.69
N ARG A 310 -0.63 -13.78 12.84
CA ARG A 310 0.42 -14.76 13.16
C ARG A 310 1.79 -14.11 13.29
N LEU A 311 2.10 -13.14 12.42
CA LEU A 311 3.35 -12.39 12.44
C LEU A 311 3.54 -11.59 13.73
N LYS A 312 2.49 -10.94 14.25
CA LYS A 312 2.51 -10.26 15.56
C LYS A 312 3.01 -11.20 16.66
N ARG A 313 2.40 -12.39 16.78
CA ARG A 313 2.80 -13.40 17.79
C ARG A 313 4.25 -13.86 17.65
N VAL A 314 4.72 -14.19 16.44
CA VAL A 314 6.11 -14.65 16.25
C VAL A 314 7.14 -13.53 16.41
N ILE A 315 6.73 -12.26 16.23
CA ILE A 315 7.57 -11.10 16.56
C ILE A 315 7.72 -10.98 18.08
N ASP A 316 6.63 -11.08 18.83
CA ASP A 316 6.64 -11.04 20.30
C ASP A 316 7.46 -12.19 20.90
N GLU A 317 7.44 -13.37 20.25
CA GLU A 317 8.25 -14.54 20.62
C GLU A 317 9.73 -14.44 20.19
N GLY A 318 10.12 -13.43 19.41
CA GLY A 318 11.49 -13.27 18.89
C GLY A 318 11.89 -14.28 17.80
N THR A 319 10.95 -15.05 17.26
CA THR A 319 11.22 -16.17 16.33
C THR A 319 10.95 -15.85 14.86
N VAL A 320 10.57 -14.60 14.55
CA VAL A 320 10.16 -14.17 13.20
C VAL A 320 11.17 -14.53 12.09
N GLY A 321 12.49 -14.49 12.39
CA GLY A 321 13.53 -14.81 11.42
C GLY A 321 13.54 -16.27 10.98
N SER A 322 13.44 -17.21 11.93
CA SER A 322 13.38 -18.64 11.63
C SER A 322 12.03 -19.01 11.01
N TYR A 323 10.95 -18.39 11.48
CA TYR A 323 9.61 -18.55 10.95
C TYR A 323 9.50 -18.16 9.47
N VAL A 324 9.99 -16.98 9.08
CA VAL A 324 9.96 -16.55 7.68
C VAL A 324 10.88 -17.41 6.81
N ARG A 325 12.04 -17.81 7.34
CA ARG A 325 12.99 -18.66 6.60
C ARG A 325 12.47 -20.08 6.35
N SER A 326 11.57 -20.59 7.19
CA SER A 326 10.99 -21.93 6.99
C SER A 326 9.97 -21.99 5.84
N LYS A 327 9.54 -20.83 5.32
CA LYS A 327 8.56 -20.76 4.24
C LYS A 327 9.19 -21.14 2.90
N ARG A 328 8.63 -22.17 2.25
CA ARG A 328 9.19 -22.83 1.06
C ARG A 328 9.60 -21.87 -0.08
N TYR A 329 8.85 -20.80 -0.34
CA TYR A 329 9.11 -19.89 -1.45
C TYR A 329 9.90 -18.64 -1.08
N VAL A 330 10.34 -18.50 0.17
CA VAL A 330 11.25 -17.42 0.59
C VAL A 330 12.65 -17.77 0.10
N ASP A 331 13.13 -17.00 -0.88
CA ASP A 331 14.49 -17.16 -1.39
C ASP A 331 15.52 -16.45 -0.49
N GLU A 332 16.72 -17.03 -0.43
CA GLU A 332 17.84 -16.56 0.40
C GLU A 332 18.23 -15.11 0.05
N ASP A 333 18.07 -14.67 -1.20
CA ASP A 333 18.35 -13.29 -1.61
C ASP A 333 17.37 -12.30 -0.99
N SER A 334 16.07 -12.64 -0.98
CA SER A 334 15.02 -11.84 -0.36
C SER A 334 15.22 -11.77 1.15
N PHE A 335 15.57 -12.89 1.79
CA PHE A 335 15.89 -12.93 3.23
C PHE A 335 17.13 -12.08 3.57
N LYS A 336 18.24 -12.25 2.83
CA LYS A 336 19.45 -11.42 2.99
C LYS A 336 19.17 -9.94 2.82
N THR A 337 18.27 -9.58 1.90
CA THR A 337 17.88 -8.18 1.68
C THR A 337 17.21 -7.58 2.90
N ILE A 338 16.28 -8.31 3.52
CA ILE A 338 15.61 -7.92 4.77
C ILE A 338 16.64 -7.74 5.90
N THR A 339 17.54 -8.73 6.08
CA THR A 339 18.58 -8.67 7.10
C THR A 339 19.52 -7.48 6.91
N LYS A 340 19.90 -7.16 5.66
CA LYS A 340 20.76 -6.01 5.35
C LYS A 340 20.12 -4.67 5.67
N VAL A 341 18.82 -4.51 5.41
CA VAL A 341 18.10 -3.28 5.76
C VAL A 341 18.12 -3.09 7.28
N LYS A 342 17.86 -4.17 8.01
CA LYS A 342 17.97 -4.17 9.47
C LYS A 342 19.37 -3.79 9.95
N GLU A 343 20.43 -4.40 9.40
CA GLU A 343 21.81 -4.05 9.75
C GLU A 343 22.15 -2.59 9.41
N GLY A 344 21.60 -2.06 8.31
CA GLY A 344 21.78 -0.67 7.91
C GLY A 344 21.18 0.32 8.91
N VAL A 345 20.01 -0.03 9.47
CA VAL A 345 19.34 0.76 10.52
C VAL A 345 19.98 0.52 11.89
N SER A 346 20.30 -0.74 12.22
CA SER A 346 20.89 -1.13 13.49
C SER A 346 22.36 -0.75 13.63
N LYS A 347 23.14 -0.52 12.56
CA LYS A 347 24.48 0.07 12.73
C LYS A 347 24.48 1.48 13.33
N VAL A 348 23.29 2.05 13.59
CA VAL A 348 23.06 3.29 14.34
C VAL A 348 22.64 3.04 15.81
N ARG A 349 22.36 1.79 16.24
CA ARG A 349 22.13 1.34 17.63
C ARG A 349 23.00 0.11 17.98
N SER A 350 23.69 0.10 19.12
CA SER A 350 24.61 -1.00 19.49
C SER A 350 24.03 -2.41 19.33
N LEU A 351 24.84 -3.30 18.76
CA LEU A 351 24.58 -4.66 18.25
C LEU A 351 24.01 -5.69 19.27
N GLU A 352 23.67 -5.30 20.48
CA GLU A 352 23.46 -6.24 21.60
C GLU A 352 22.00 -6.69 21.82
N GLU A 353 21.00 -6.05 21.22
CA GLU A 353 19.59 -6.31 21.58
C GLU A 353 18.79 -7.24 20.62
N PHE A 354 19.38 -7.80 19.56
CA PHE A 354 18.60 -8.62 18.60
C PHE A 354 19.06 -10.09 18.43
N LEU A 355 19.98 -10.59 19.25
CA LEU A 355 20.37 -12.01 19.23
C LEU A 355 20.23 -12.68 20.61
N ARG A 356 19.23 -12.27 21.38
CA ARG A 356 18.68 -13.08 22.46
C ARG A 356 17.28 -13.51 22.12
#